data_AF-A0A7V5C5H6-F1
#
_entry.id   AF-A0A7V5C5H6-F1
#
_cell.length_a   1.000
_cell.length_b   1.000
_cell.length_c   1.000
_cell.angle_alpha   90.00
_cell.angle_beta   90.00
_cell.angle_gamma   90.00
#
_symmetry.space_group_name_H-M   'P 1'
#
loop_
_entity.id
_entity.type
_entity.pdbx_description
1 polymer ?
#
loop_
_entity_poly.entity_id
_entity_poly.type
_entity_poly.pdbx_seq_one_letter_code
_entity_poly.pdbx_strand_id
1 'polypeptide(L)'
;VCPGETVTFDGSGSIDRDEVFSDEGPLQYHWDFGSGNVAEGEIVTHIFDEPGQYEVRLTVSDDSETACGTGEDVTIVKVNAAPVAEAGHDRKAFVGGAHDAVLFDASQSYDPDEDPLTCYWDFGDGTRDFGEQVFHTYIKPGVYTVRLRVSDGEGTNCSEVWDQLTVVVRQRENAQ
;
A
#
# COMPACT_ATOMS: atom_id res chain seq x y z
N VAL A 1 -5.34 -3.19 4.01
CA VAL A 1 -6.06 -2.58 2.86
C VAL A 1 -5.46 -1.22 2.57
N CYS A 2 -5.78 -0.61 1.44
CA CYS A 2 -5.35 0.76 1.14
C CYS A 2 -6.44 1.79 1.46
N PRO A 3 -6.05 3.07 1.65
CA PRO A 3 -6.99 4.16 1.78
C PRO A 3 -8.00 4.18 0.63
N GLY A 4 -9.28 4.36 0.95
CA GLY A 4 -10.36 4.40 -0.03
C GLY A 4 -10.87 3.02 -0.50
N GLU A 5 -10.28 1.92 -0.06
CA GLU A 5 -10.78 0.58 -0.38
C GLU A 5 -12.03 0.22 0.43
N THR A 6 -12.97 -0.45 -0.23
CA THR A 6 -14.15 -0.99 0.45
C THR A 6 -13.81 -2.32 1.13
N VAL A 7 -14.02 -2.37 2.45
CA VAL A 7 -13.88 -3.57 3.28
C VAL A 7 -15.27 -4.09 3.62
N THR A 8 -15.49 -5.39 3.48
CA THR A 8 -16.73 -6.06 3.90
C THR A 8 -16.51 -6.70 5.27
N PHE A 9 -17.45 -6.46 6.19
CA PHE A 9 -17.50 -7.06 7.51
C PHE A 9 -18.73 -7.94 7.60
N ASP A 10 -18.54 -9.16 8.12
CA ASP A 10 -19.55 -10.21 8.12
C ASP A 10 -19.70 -10.77 9.54
N GLY A 11 -20.85 -10.48 10.16
CA GLY A 11 -21.24 -10.95 11.48
C GLY A 11 -22.11 -12.19 11.44
N SER A 12 -22.41 -12.77 10.28
CA SER A 12 -23.35 -13.88 10.13
C SER A 12 -22.94 -15.16 10.86
N GLY A 13 -21.70 -15.22 11.37
CA GLY A 13 -21.20 -16.30 12.22
C GLY A 13 -21.64 -16.23 13.68
N SER A 14 -22.26 -15.14 14.11
CA SER A 14 -22.77 -14.97 15.47
C SER A 14 -23.96 -15.89 15.74
N ILE A 15 -23.97 -16.51 16.92
CA ILE A 15 -25.01 -17.43 17.37
C ILE A 15 -25.44 -17.07 18.78
N ASP A 16 -26.74 -17.09 19.03
CA ASP A 16 -27.26 -17.20 20.39
C ASP A 16 -27.29 -18.68 20.78
N ARG A 17 -26.85 -19.02 21.99
CA ARG A 17 -26.84 -20.40 22.50
C ARG A 17 -28.07 -20.73 23.34
N ASP A 18 -28.86 -19.73 23.72
CA ASP A 18 -30.10 -19.91 24.48
C ASP A 18 -31.30 -20.27 23.57
N GLU A 19 -31.05 -20.90 22.40
CA GLU A 19 -32.02 -21.38 21.38
C GLU A 19 -33.12 -22.37 21.88
N VAL A 20 -33.44 -22.40 23.18
CA VAL A 20 -34.39 -23.34 23.77
C VAL A 20 -35.84 -22.91 23.50
N PHE A 21 -36.17 -21.66 23.16
CA PHE A 21 -37.56 -21.28 22.90
C PHE A 21 -37.74 -20.33 21.71
N SER A 22 -38.60 -20.76 20.80
CA SER A 22 -38.87 -20.23 19.47
C SER A 22 -39.67 -18.92 19.43
N ASP A 23 -39.30 -17.91 20.23
CA ASP A 23 -39.96 -16.59 20.22
C ASP A 23 -39.00 -15.39 20.42
N GLU A 24 -37.68 -15.61 20.51
CA GLU A 24 -36.67 -14.53 20.57
C GLU A 24 -36.46 -13.94 19.15
N GLY A 25 -36.46 -12.61 19.06
CA GLY A 25 -36.33 -11.82 17.85
C GLY A 25 -34.98 -11.97 17.13
N PRO A 26 -34.80 -11.34 15.96
CA PRO A 26 -33.54 -11.43 15.23
C PRO A 26 -32.41 -10.75 16.02
N LEU A 27 -31.20 -11.35 15.98
CA LEU A 27 -29.98 -10.72 16.47
C LEU A 27 -29.80 -9.35 15.83
N GLN A 28 -29.38 -8.38 16.64
CA GLN A 28 -29.04 -7.03 16.21
C GLN A 28 -27.52 -6.90 16.17
N TYR A 29 -27.00 -6.22 15.15
CA TYR A 29 -25.58 -6.15 14.85
C TYR A 29 -25.15 -4.70 14.75
N HIS A 30 -24.32 -4.27 15.70
CA HIS A 30 -23.73 -2.95 15.74
C HIS A 30 -22.23 -3.04 15.46
N TRP A 31 -21.76 -2.24 14.51
CA TRP A 31 -20.35 -2.13 14.15
C TRP A 31 -19.83 -0.75 14.54
N ASP A 32 -18.73 -0.70 15.29
CA ASP A 32 -17.90 0.49 15.49
C ASP A 32 -16.58 0.27 14.77
N PHE A 33 -16.26 1.13 13.79
CA PHE A 33 -15.07 0.97 12.97
C PHE A 33 -13.81 1.59 13.60
N GLY A 34 -13.89 2.18 14.79
CA GLY A 34 -12.77 2.84 15.46
C GLY A 34 -12.34 4.18 14.82
N SER A 35 -12.90 4.52 13.66
CA SER A 35 -12.77 5.82 12.98
C SER A 35 -13.76 6.88 13.48
N GLY A 36 -14.68 6.49 14.38
CA GLY A 36 -15.83 7.28 14.81
C GLY A 36 -17.07 7.08 13.95
N ASN A 37 -16.99 6.26 12.89
CA ASN A 37 -18.14 5.79 12.14
C ASN A 37 -18.70 4.51 12.74
N VAL A 38 -20.02 4.36 12.67
CA VAL A 38 -20.75 3.15 13.07
C VAL A 38 -21.66 2.67 11.96
N ALA A 39 -22.03 1.39 11.98
CA ALA A 39 -23.03 0.82 11.08
C ALA A 39 -23.89 -0.23 11.79
N GLU A 40 -25.07 -0.46 11.25
CA GLU A 40 -26.00 -1.50 11.70
C GLU A 40 -26.21 -2.51 10.59
N GLY A 41 -26.29 -3.80 10.94
CA GLY A 41 -26.60 -4.88 10.02
C GLY A 41 -25.64 -6.06 10.13
N GLU A 42 -26.15 -7.24 9.79
CA GLU A 42 -25.39 -8.51 9.85
C GLU A 42 -24.13 -8.45 8.96
N ILE A 43 -24.26 -7.93 7.74
CA ILE A 43 -23.16 -7.72 6.80
C ILE A 43 -23.15 -6.25 6.40
N VAL A 44 -21.99 -5.60 6.57
CA VAL A 44 -21.81 -4.18 6.27
C VAL A 44 -20.53 -3.94 5.47
N THR A 45 -20.43 -2.78 4.84
CA THR A 45 -19.21 -2.33 4.17
C THR A 45 -18.75 -1.00 4.72
N HIS A 46 -17.44 -0.81 4.83
CA HIS A 46 -16.84 0.47 5.25
C HIS A 46 -15.61 0.80 4.41
N ILE A 47 -15.29 2.09 4.36
CA ILE A 47 -14.11 2.63 3.68
C ILE A 47 -13.32 3.42 4.71
N PHE A 48 -12.02 3.13 4.83
CA PHE A 48 -11.09 3.91 5.62
C PHE A 48 -10.31 4.83 4.69
N ASP A 49 -10.46 6.15 4.86
CA ASP A 49 -9.86 7.15 3.96
C ASP A 49 -8.42 7.53 4.35
N GLU A 50 -8.01 7.24 5.58
CA GLU A 50 -6.69 7.60 6.10
C GLU A 50 -5.90 6.33 6.49
N PRO A 51 -4.57 6.30 6.30
CA PRO A 51 -3.72 5.25 6.82
C PRO A 51 -3.79 5.14 8.35
N GLY A 52 -3.58 3.94 8.86
CA GLY A 52 -3.57 3.68 10.30
C GLY A 52 -4.04 2.28 10.68
N GLN A 53 -4.14 2.06 11.98
CA GLN A 53 -4.71 0.85 12.55
C GLN A 53 -6.04 1.17 13.19
N TYR A 54 -7.08 0.47 12.75
CA TYR A 54 -8.45 0.65 13.22
C TYR A 54 -8.89 -0.60 13.98
N GLU A 55 -9.25 -0.43 15.25
CA GLU A 55 -9.90 -1.45 16.04
C GLU A 55 -11.39 -1.47 15.69
N VAL A 56 -11.81 -2.47 14.90
CA VAL A 56 -13.21 -2.65 14.51
C VAL A 56 -13.87 -3.59 15.50
N ARG A 57 -14.95 -3.11 16.12
CA ARG A 57 -15.74 -3.85 17.11
C ARG A 57 -17.10 -4.22 16.53
N LEU A 58 -17.44 -5.50 16.64
CA LEU A 58 -18.80 -5.98 16.47
C LEU A 58 -19.42 -6.16 17.86
N THR A 59 -20.58 -5.56 18.09
CA THR A 59 -21.46 -5.85 19.22
C THR A 59 -22.74 -6.49 18.67
N VAL A 60 -23.04 -7.71 19.11
CA VAL A 60 -24.28 -8.41 18.75
C VAL A 60 -25.17 -8.50 19.97
N SER A 61 -26.45 -8.20 19.83
CA SER A 61 -27.42 -8.31 20.92
C SER A 61 -28.67 -9.09 20.54
N ASP A 62 -29.20 -9.87 21.49
CA ASP A 62 -30.52 -10.49 21.40
C ASP A 62 -31.61 -9.57 22.00
N ASP A 63 -32.87 -10.04 22.04
CA ASP A 63 -34.00 -9.34 22.62
C ASP A 63 -34.35 -9.78 24.05
N SER A 64 -33.47 -10.55 24.71
CA SER A 64 -33.71 -11.10 26.04
C SER A 64 -33.80 -10.04 27.14
N GLU A 65 -33.40 -8.79 26.85
CA GLU A 65 -33.25 -7.67 27.81
C GLU A 65 -32.38 -8.04 29.04
N THR A 66 -31.55 -9.09 28.93
CA THR A 66 -30.67 -9.54 30.02
C THR A 66 -29.25 -8.98 29.88
N ALA A 67 -28.50 -8.98 30.97
CA ALA A 67 -27.08 -8.62 30.97
C ALA A 67 -26.19 -9.62 30.20
N CYS A 68 -26.71 -10.79 29.83
CA CYS A 68 -26.01 -11.80 29.02
C CYS A 68 -26.41 -11.72 27.54
N GLY A 69 -27.35 -10.85 27.17
CA GLY A 69 -27.88 -10.75 25.81
C GLY A 69 -27.01 -9.99 24.82
N THR A 70 -25.72 -9.82 25.13
CA THR A 70 -24.77 -9.09 24.28
C THR A 70 -23.45 -9.86 24.16
N GLY A 71 -22.96 -10.02 22.94
CA GLY A 71 -21.63 -10.52 22.63
C GLY A 71 -20.81 -9.48 21.88
N GLU A 72 -19.48 -9.51 22.04
CA GLU A 72 -18.57 -8.64 21.32
C GLU A 72 -17.41 -9.42 20.69
N ASP A 73 -16.99 -8.97 19.51
CA ASP A 73 -15.74 -9.40 18.89
C ASP A 73 -14.98 -8.18 18.34
N VAL A 74 -13.66 -8.29 18.26
CA VAL A 74 -12.77 -7.20 17.87
C VAL A 74 -11.74 -7.70 16.87
N THR A 75 -11.60 -6.98 15.77
CA THR A 75 -10.55 -7.20 14.76
C THR A 75 -9.78 -5.93 14.47
N ILE A 76 -8.54 -6.05 14.02
CA ILE A 76 -7.69 -4.92 13.65
C ILE A 76 -7.60 -4.85 12.13
N VAL A 77 -7.95 -3.69 11.57
CA VAL A 77 -7.72 -3.38 10.16
C VAL A 77 -6.50 -2.47 10.05
N LYS A 78 -5.41 -2.97 9.42
CA LYS A 78 -4.28 -2.13 8.99
C LYS A 78 -4.59 -1.52 7.63
N VAL A 79 -4.58 -0.18 7.57
CA VAL A 79 -4.70 0.62 6.36
C VAL A 79 -3.31 1.17 6.03
N ASN A 80 -2.74 0.68 4.94
CA ASN A 80 -1.35 0.93 4.55
C ASN A 80 -1.21 2.29 3.88
N ALA A 81 -0.26 3.13 4.32
CA ALA A 81 0.12 4.30 3.56
C ALA A 81 0.89 3.87 2.31
N ALA A 82 0.61 4.49 1.16
CA ALA A 82 1.41 4.23 -0.03
C ALA A 82 2.79 4.89 0.12
N PRO A 83 3.88 4.22 -0.30
CA PRO A 83 5.19 4.85 -0.33
C PRO A 83 5.24 5.95 -1.39
N VAL A 84 6.29 6.77 -1.32
CA VAL A 84 6.61 7.81 -2.30
C VAL A 84 7.90 7.44 -3.01
N ALA A 85 7.84 7.30 -4.34
CA ALA A 85 9.01 7.14 -5.18
C ALA A 85 9.53 8.50 -5.65
N GLU A 86 10.84 8.72 -5.55
CA GLU A 86 11.54 9.87 -6.09
C GLU A 86 12.75 9.38 -6.89
N ALA A 87 12.60 9.32 -8.21
CA ALA A 87 13.64 8.87 -9.12
C ALA A 87 14.70 9.98 -9.37
N GLY A 88 14.38 11.23 -9.02
CA GLY A 88 15.20 12.41 -9.25
C GLY A 88 14.98 13.05 -10.63
N HIS A 89 15.75 14.10 -10.90
CA HIS A 89 15.57 14.88 -12.13
C HIS A 89 16.22 14.26 -13.36
N ASP A 90 15.71 14.67 -14.53
CA ASP A 90 16.28 14.39 -15.85
C ASP A 90 17.78 14.70 -15.95
N ARG A 91 18.51 13.86 -16.68
CA ARG A 91 19.97 13.91 -16.76
C ARG A 91 20.49 13.83 -18.18
N LYS A 92 21.74 14.26 -18.36
CA LYS A 92 22.52 14.03 -19.57
C LYS A 92 23.71 13.15 -19.21
N ALA A 93 24.01 12.21 -20.08
CA ALA A 93 25.18 11.34 -19.94
C ALA A 93 25.88 11.17 -21.29
N PHE A 94 27.03 10.49 -21.25
CA PHE A 94 27.75 10.10 -22.45
C PHE A 94 27.81 8.58 -22.55
N VAL A 95 27.92 8.08 -23.77
CA VAL A 95 28.27 6.69 -24.01
C VAL A 95 29.69 6.45 -23.51
N GLY A 96 29.92 5.39 -22.74
CA GLY A 96 31.25 5.08 -22.25
C GLY A 96 31.36 3.83 -21.39
N GLY A 97 32.52 3.65 -20.76
CA GLY A 97 32.78 2.60 -19.76
C GLY A 97 32.61 3.13 -18.34
N ALA A 98 33.29 2.54 -17.35
CA ALA A 98 33.12 2.86 -15.93
C ALA A 98 33.25 4.36 -15.55
N HIS A 99 33.96 5.17 -16.34
CA HIS A 99 34.10 6.62 -16.11
C HIS A 99 32.85 7.45 -16.48
N ASP A 100 31.92 6.86 -17.23
CA ASP A 100 30.67 7.50 -17.67
C ASP A 100 29.44 6.89 -16.96
N ALA A 101 29.67 6.12 -15.90
CA ALA A 101 28.60 5.55 -15.08
C ALA A 101 27.76 6.67 -14.43
N VAL A 102 26.45 6.56 -14.57
CA VAL A 102 25.46 7.45 -13.95
C VAL A 102 25.01 6.82 -12.64
N LEU A 103 25.11 7.57 -11.54
CA LEU A 103 24.53 7.19 -10.25
C LEU A 103 23.04 7.48 -10.27
N PHE A 104 22.21 6.46 -10.08
CA PHE A 104 20.79 6.57 -9.77
C PHE A 104 20.62 6.40 -8.26
N ASP A 105 19.78 7.25 -7.67
CA ASP A 105 19.67 7.40 -6.23
C ASP A 105 18.21 7.60 -5.84
N ALA A 106 17.66 6.62 -5.12
CA ALA A 106 16.30 6.61 -4.60
C ALA A 106 16.22 7.04 -3.13
N SER A 107 17.30 7.56 -2.53
CA SER A 107 17.34 7.93 -1.10
C SER A 107 16.37 9.06 -0.69
N GLN A 108 15.72 9.71 -1.64
CA GLN A 108 14.62 10.66 -1.38
C GLN A 108 13.24 10.01 -1.42
N SER A 109 13.16 8.73 -1.78
CA SER A 109 11.95 7.92 -1.63
C SER A 109 11.75 7.59 -0.16
N TYR A 110 10.50 7.54 0.29
CA TYR A 110 10.16 7.28 1.68
C TYR A 110 8.80 6.62 1.79
N ASP A 111 8.57 5.95 2.92
CA ASP A 111 7.27 5.42 3.27
C ASP A 111 6.70 6.19 4.47
N PRO A 112 5.43 6.66 4.45
CA PRO A 112 4.84 7.36 5.58
C PRO A 112 4.69 6.51 6.85
N ASP A 113 4.57 5.18 6.73
CA ASP A 113 4.51 4.24 7.85
C ASP A 113 5.91 3.82 8.34
N GLU A 114 6.97 4.39 7.75
CA GLU A 114 8.38 4.10 8.00
C GLU A 114 8.79 2.65 7.66
N ASP A 115 8.04 1.99 6.78
CA ASP A 115 8.33 0.62 6.35
C ASP A 115 9.61 0.57 5.46
N PRO A 116 10.46 -0.48 5.58
CA PRO A 116 11.66 -0.61 4.76
C PRO A 116 11.36 -0.72 3.27
N LEU A 117 11.99 0.16 2.48
CA LEU A 117 11.75 0.21 1.04
C LEU A 117 12.63 -0.73 0.23
N THR A 118 12.02 -1.34 -0.79
CA THR A 118 12.74 -2.00 -1.88
C THR A 118 12.69 -1.15 -3.14
N CYS A 119 13.87 -0.88 -3.72
CA CYS A 119 14.03 -0.05 -4.90
C CYS A 119 14.48 -0.89 -6.10
N TYR A 120 13.73 -0.79 -7.20
CA TYR A 120 14.01 -1.46 -8.46
C TYR A 120 14.08 -0.45 -9.60
N TRP A 121 15.15 -0.54 -10.39
CA TRP A 121 15.42 0.34 -11.51
C TRP A 121 15.28 -0.41 -12.83
N ASP A 122 14.52 0.14 -13.77
CA ASP A 122 14.56 -0.23 -15.18
C ASP A 122 15.16 0.95 -15.96
N PHE A 123 16.33 0.75 -16.57
CA PHE A 123 17.07 1.84 -17.21
C PHE A 123 16.58 2.17 -18.63
N GLY A 124 15.56 1.46 -19.13
CA GLY A 124 14.98 1.72 -20.45
C GLY A 124 15.84 1.27 -21.64
N ASP A 125 17.00 0.65 -21.39
CA ASP A 125 17.86 0.02 -22.41
C ASP A 125 17.79 -1.51 -22.39
N GLY A 126 16.91 -2.06 -21.55
CA GLY A 126 16.71 -3.50 -21.35
C GLY A 126 17.47 -4.07 -20.16
N THR A 127 18.31 -3.29 -19.46
CA THR A 127 18.92 -3.70 -18.20
C THR A 127 18.15 -3.14 -17.01
N ARG A 128 18.32 -3.82 -15.86
CA ARG A 128 17.65 -3.53 -14.60
C ARG A 128 18.60 -3.78 -13.44
N ASP A 129 18.36 -3.11 -12.32
CA ASP A 129 19.11 -3.33 -11.09
C ASP A 129 18.24 -3.08 -9.84
N PHE A 130 18.75 -3.49 -8.68
CA PHE A 130 18.10 -3.32 -7.39
C PHE A 130 19.03 -2.58 -6.42
N GLY A 131 18.43 -1.72 -5.60
CA GLY A 131 19.14 -0.98 -4.57
C GLY A 131 18.72 0.49 -4.52
N GLU A 132 18.93 1.10 -3.36
CA GLU A 132 18.72 2.53 -3.15
C GLU A 132 19.62 3.36 -4.07
N GLN A 133 20.91 3.01 -4.13
CA GLN A 133 21.90 3.65 -4.98
C GLN A 133 22.52 2.63 -5.94
N VAL A 134 22.40 2.88 -7.24
CA VAL A 134 22.92 2.00 -8.29
C VAL A 134 23.68 2.79 -9.36
N PHE A 135 24.76 2.22 -9.88
CA PHE A 135 25.51 2.79 -11.00
C PHE A 135 25.16 2.06 -12.28
N HIS A 136 24.77 2.81 -13.32
CA HIS A 136 24.49 2.24 -14.64
C HIS A 136 25.21 2.98 -15.75
N THR A 137 25.60 2.26 -16.81
CA THR A 137 26.34 2.82 -17.94
C THR A 137 25.64 2.49 -19.25
N TYR A 138 25.43 3.50 -20.09
CA TYR A 138 24.79 3.34 -21.40
C TYR A 138 25.81 3.13 -22.51
N ILE A 139 25.59 2.09 -23.33
CA ILE A 139 26.50 1.69 -24.42
C ILE A 139 26.13 2.27 -25.79
N LYS A 140 24.96 2.91 -25.90
CA LYS A 140 24.48 3.52 -27.15
C LYS A 140 23.95 4.93 -26.86
N PRO A 141 24.11 5.88 -27.79
CA PRO A 141 23.46 7.17 -27.66
C PRO A 141 21.95 7.00 -27.84
N GLY A 142 21.17 7.81 -27.14
CA GLY A 142 19.72 7.68 -27.11
C GLY A 142 19.06 8.53 -26.03
N VAL A 143 17.74 8.46 -25.98
CA VAL A 143 16.93 9.01 -24.89
C VAL A 143 16.30 7.81 -24.18
N TYR A 144 16.61 7.66 -22.90
CA TYR A 144 16.17 6.54 -22.09
C TYR A 144 15.20 7.04 -21.01
N THR A 145 14.05 6.40 -20.91
CA THR A 145 13.12 6.59 -19.80
C THR A 145 13.51 5.60 -18.71
N VAL A 146 14.10 6.11 -17.64
CA VAL A 146 14.46 5.30 -16.46
C VAL A 146 13.28 5.30 -15.51
N ARG A 147 12.89 4.12 -15.04
CA ARG A 147 11.77 3.94 -14.13
C ARG A 147 12.27 3.39 -12.81
N LEU A 148 11.89 4.05 -11.72
CA LEU A 148 12.05 3.58 -10.36
C LEU A 148 10.72 2.99 -9.91
N ARG A 149 10.75 1.75 -9.39
CA ARG A 149 9.67 1.17 -8.59
C ARG A 149 10.12 1.15 -7.14
N VAL A 150 9.28 1.66 -6.26
CA VAL A 150 9.46 1.59 -4.81
C VAL A 150 8.34 0.74 -4.23
N SER A 151 8.68 -0.15 -3.31
CA SER A 151 7.70 -0.95 -2.57
C SER A 151 8.03 -1.03 -1.09
N ASP A 152 7.00 -0.90 -0.25
CA ASP A 152 7.03 -1.06 1.20
C ASP A 152 6.95 -2.53 1.67
N GLY A 153 6.62 -3.46 0.77
CA GLY A 153 6.53 -4.90 1.07
C GLY A 153 5.23 -5.37 1.75
N GLU A 154 4.25 -4.49 1.96
CA GLU A 154 3.03 -4.80 2.72
C GLU A 154 2.00 -5.65 1.94
N GLY A 155 2.23 -5.87 0.64
CA GLY A 155 1.41 -6.74 -0.19
C GLY A 155 -0.01 -6.22 -0.45
N THR A 156 -0.28 -4.96 -0.12
CA THR A 156 -1.51 -4.26 -0.48
C THR A 156 -1.43 -3.76 -1.93
N ASN A 157 -2.55 -3.34 -2.50
CA ASN A 157 -2.60 -2.78 -3.85
C ASN A 157 -1.93 -1.40 -3.99
N CYS A 158 -1.66 -0.70 -2.90
CA CYS A 158 -0.91 0.55 -2.87
C CYS A 158 0.52 0.38 -2.34
N SER A 159 0.96 -0.84 -2.07
CA SER A 159 2.31 -1.16 -1.60
C SER A 159 3.43 -0.91 -2.62
N GLU A 160 3.08 -0.44 -3.82
CA GLU A 160 4.03 -0.21 -4.90
C GLU A 160 3.68 1.04 -5.68
N VAL A 161 4.68 1.91 -5.86
CA VAL A 161 4.56 3.13 -6.66
C VAL A 161 5.71 3.24 -7.65
N TRP A 162 5.51 4.08 -8.66
CA TRP A 162 6.49 4.31 -9.72
C TRP A 162 6.78 5.79 -9.87
N ASP A 163 8.03 6.09 -10.15
CA ASP A 163 8.47 7.39 -10.65
C ASP A 163 9.46 7.19 -11.81
N GLN A 164 9.74 8.23 -12.58
CA GLN A 164 10.60 8.15 -13.73
C GLN A 164 11.39 9.43 -13.98
N LEU A 165 12.56 9.26 -14.60
CA LEU A 165 13.34 10.35 -15.16
C LEU A 165 13.76 10.04 -16.59
N THR A 166 14.19 11.07 -17.31
CA THR A 166 14.77 10.94 -18.64
C THR A 166 16.28 11.08 -18.60
N VAL A 167 17.00 10.16 -19.24
CA VAL A 167 18.45 10.27 -19.46
C VAL A 167 18.74 10.42 -20.95
N VAL A 168 19.32 11.56 -21.32
CA VAL A 168 19.78 11.82 -22.69
C VAL A 168 21.25 11.46 -22.81
N VAL A 169 21.55 10.37 -23.51
CA VAL A 169 22.90 9.84 -23.70
C VAL A 169 23.43 10.26 -25.07
N ARG A 170 24.61 10.88 -25.09
CA ARG A 170 25.26 11.36 -26.31
C ARG A 170 26.59 10.65 -26.55
N GLN A 171 27.03 10.61 -27.79
CA GLN A 171 28.40 10.21 -28.11
C GLN A 171 29.33 11.40 -27.86
N ARG A 172 30.55 11.16 -27.35
CA ARG A 172 31.59 12.20 -27.32
C ARG A 172 32.05 12.45 -28.75
N GLU A 173 32.14 13.72 -29.14
CA GLU A 173 32.78 14.08 -30.41
C GLU A 173 34.29 13.85 -30.27
N ASN A 174 34.89 13.12 -31.21
CA ASN A 174 36.34 13.02 -31.26
C ASN A 174 36.89 14.41 -31.61
N ALA A 175 37.83 14.90 -30.81
CA ALA A 175 38.62 16.07 -31.20
C ALA A 175 39.34 15.73 -32.52
N GLN A 176 39.04 16.50 -33.58
CA GLN A 176 39.79 16.50 -34.83
C GLN A 176 41.14 17.21 -34.65
#